data_AF-A0A5M3WAX4-F1
#
_entry.id   AF-A0A5M3WAX4-F1
#
_cell.length_a   1.000
_cell.length_b   1.000
_cell.length_c   1.000
_cell.angle_alpha   90.00
_cell.angle_beta   90.00
_cell.angle_gamma   90.00
#
_symmetry.space_group_name_H-M   'P 1'
#
loop_
_entity.id
_entity.type
_entity.pdbx_description
1 polymer ?
#
loop_
_entity_poly.entity_id
_entity_poly.type
_entity_poly.pdbx_seq_one_letter_code
_entity_poly.pdbx_strand_id
1 'polypeptide(L)'
;MVNGPQDVGLDWEAVDWRLHEENVRRLRQRIFKAAQEQDWPKVRNLQKLMLRSWSNTLVSVRRATQRNAGRKTAGVDGQVALTSPARAELAVRVHRDASSWRPRPVKRVYIPKAGNRVKLRPLGIPTETA
;
A
#
# COMPACT_ATOMS: atom_id res chain seq x y z
N MET A 1 -13.58 13.53 13.27
CA MET A 1 -12.31 14.27 13.06
C MET A 1 -11.61 13.66 11.87
N VAL A 2 -11.41 14.45 10.83
CA VAL A 2 -10.86 14.05 9.53
C VAL A 2 -9.34 14.20 9.62
N ASN A 3 -8.63 13.11 9.87
CA ASN A 3 -7.16 13.10 9.87
C ASN A 3 -6.66 12.88 8.44
N GLY A 4 -6.84 13.90 7.58
CA GLY A 4 -6.05 14.04 6.36
C GLY A 4 -4.76 14.79 6.69
N PRO A 5 -3.63 14.48 6.04
CA PRO A 5 -2.40 15.23 6.27
C PRO A 5 -2.62 16.71 5.93
N GLN A 6 -2.35 17.59 6.89
CA GLN A 6 -2.15 19.02 6.63
C GLN A 6 -0.87 19.14 5.79
N ASP A 7 -0.80 20.11 4.86
CA ASP A 7 0.30 20.33 3.88
C ASP A 7 1.70 20.60 4.49
N VAL A 8 1.93 20.23 5.75
CA VAL A 8 3.24 20.17 6.39
C VAL A 8 3.93 18.90 5.89
N GLY A 9 5.07 19.07 5.20
CA GLY A 9 5.83 17.96 4.62
C GLY A 9 6.01 16.81 5.62
N LEU A 10 5.44 15.64 5.30
CA LEU A 10 5.55 14.44 6.13
C LEU A 10 7.04 14.06 6.25
N ASP A 11 7.59 14.17 7.46
CA ASP A 11 8.89 13.59 7.76
C ASP A 11 8.74 12.07 7.90
N TRP A 12 9.15 11.36 6.85
CA TRP A 12 9.05 9.90 6.76
C TRP A 12 9.82 9.16 7.85
N GLU A 13 10.96 9.72 8.30
CA GLU A 13 11.79 9.07 9.32
C GLU A 13 11.23 9.27 10.72
N ALA A 14 10.51 10.38 10.95
CA ALA A 14 9.86 10.67 12.23
C ALA A 14 8.47 10.01 12.41
N VAL A 15 7.98 9.24 11.43
CA VAL A 15 6.68 8.56 11.52
C VAL A 15 6.69 7.55 12.67
N ASP A 16 5.73 7.69 13.60
CA ASP A 16 5.46 6.66 14.62
C ASP A 16 4.79 5.44 13.97
N TRP A 17 5.65 4.53 13.50
CA TRP A 17 5.21 3.31 12.83
C TRP A 17 4.39 2.39 13.75
N ARG A 18 4.67 2.37 15.05
CA ARG A 18 3.98 1.49 15.99
C ARG A 18 2.52 1.91 16.11
N LEU A 19 2.26 3.21 16.24
CA LEU A 19 0.91 3.77 16.27
C LEU A 19 0.13 3.40 15.01
N HIS A 20 0.71 3.62 13.82
CA HIS A 20 0.02 3.37 12.56
C HIS A 20 -0.23 1.87 12.30
N GLU A 21 0.75 1.02 12.61
CA GLU A 21 0.58 -0.44 12.49
C GLU A 21 -0.48 -0.96 13.46
N GLU A 22 -0.55 -0.42 14.68
CA GLU A 22 -1.58 -0.79 15.64
C GLU A 22 -2.98 -0.34 15.19
N ASN A 23 -3.12 0.87 14.65
CA ASN A 23 -4.39 1.35 14.09
C ASN A 23 -4.90 0.42 12.96
N VAL A 24 -4.00 0.01 12.05
CA VAL A 24 -4.33 -0.93 10.97
C VAL A 24 -4.71 -2.30 11.53
N ARG A 25 -3.97 -2.81 12.53
CA ARG A 25 -4.28 -4.09 13.20
C ARG A 25 -5.67 -4.07 13.82
N ARG A 26 -6.01 -3.02 14.57
CA ARG A 26 -7.32 -2.86 15.22
C ARG A 26 -8.46 -2.81 14.19
N LEU A 27 -8.28 -2.07 13.09
CA LEU A 27 -9.29 -2.02 12.01
C LEU A 27 -9.49 -3.39 11.35
N ARG A 28 -8.41 -4.12 11.06
CA ARG A 28 -8.49 -5.48 10.49
C ARG A 28 -9.19 -6.46 11.44
N GLN A 29 -8.90 -6.39 12.74
CA GLN A 29 -9.59 -7.22 13.74
C GLN A 29 -11.09 -6.92 13.82
N ARG A 30 -11.49 -5.64 13.71
CA ARG A 30 -12.90 -5.25 13.66
C ARG A 30 -13.60 -5.78 12.40
N ILE A 31 -12.93 -5.75 11.24
CA ILE A 31 -13.47 -6.34 10.00
C ILE A 31 -13.65 -7.84 10.17
N PHE A 32 -12.63 -8.53 10.70
CA PHE A 32 -12.69 -9.97 10.94
C PHE A 32 -13.84 -10.36 11.89
N LYS A 33 -13.98 -9.65 13.01
CA LYS A 33 -15.07 -9.87 13.96
C LYS A 33 -16.44 -9.65 13.32
N ALA A 34 -16.63 -8.55 12.60
CA ALA A 34 -17.90 -8.27 11.91
C ALA A 34 -18.23 -9.34 10.83
N ALA A 35 -17.21 -9.87 10.14
CA ALA A 35 -17.39 -10.95 9.18
C ALA A 35 -17.77 -12.28 9.85
N GLN A 36 -17.17 -12.62 11.00
CA GLN A 36 -17.57 -13.78 11.80
C GLN A 36 -19.04 -13.68 12.27
N GLU A 37 -19.47 -12.48 12.65
CA GLU A 37 -20.85 -12.17 13.04
C GLU A 37 -21.82 -12.06 11.85
N GLN A 38 -21.34 -12.22 10.61
CA GLN A 38 -22.10 -12.05 9.36
C GLN A 38 -22.74 -10.66 9.19
N ASP A 39 -22.22 -9.64 9.88
CA ASP A 39 -22.65 -8.24 9.75
C ASP A 39 -22.01 -7.59 8.51
N TRP A 40 -22.52 -7.96 7.34
CA TRP A 40 -22.02 -7.47 6.04
C TRP A 40 -22.10 -5.94 5.86
N PRO A 41 -23.16 -5.24 6.31
CA PRO A 41 -23.17 -3.77 6.29
C PRO A 41 -21.99 -3.16 7.05
N LYS A 42 -21.69 -3.67 8.26
CA LYS A 42 -20.55 -3.20 9.06
C LYS A 42 -19.21 -3.56 8.43
N VAL A 43 -19.06 -4.75 7.83
CA VAL A 43 -17.86 -5.12 7.07
C VAL A 43 -17.59 -4.10 5.96
N ARG A 44 -18.60 -3.77 5.14
CA ARG A 44 -18.46 -2.80 4.05
C ARG A 44 -18.08 -1.41 4.57
N ASN A 45 -18.69 -0.97 5.66
CA ASN A 45 -18.37 0.33 6.28
C ASN A 45 -16.95 0.38 6.83
N LEU A 46 -16.49 -0.69 7.49
CA LEU A 46 -15.12 -0.80 8.01
C LEU A 46 -14.08 -0.90 6.89
N GLN A 47 -14.39 -1.60 5.79
CA GLN A 47 -13.52 -1.63 4.60
C GLN A 47 -13.40 -0.24 3.97
N LYS A 48 -14.50 0.50 3.81
CA LYS A 48 -14.48 1.90 3.34
C LYS A 48 -13.64 2.79 4.27
N LEU A 49 -13.77 2.62 5.59
CA LEU A 49 -12.96 3.33 6.57
C LEU A 49 -11.47 2.99 6.42
N MET A 50 -11.14 1.71 6.22
CA MET A 50 -9.76 1.26 6.04
C MET A 50 -9.12 1.81 4.77
N LEU A 51 -9.87 1.86 3.66
CA LEU A 51 -9.38 2.44 2.39
C LEU A 51 -9.10 3.95 2.50
N ARG A 52 -9.82 4.67 3.36
CA ARG A 52 -9.64 6.12 3.61
C ARG A 52 -8.71 6.42 4.79
N SER A 53 -8.08 5.42 5.40
CA SER A 53 -7.25 5.62 6.60
C SER A 53 -5.83 6.01 6.23
N TRP A 54 -5.35 7.14 6.75
CA TRP A 54 -3.96 7.58 6.60
C TRP A 54 -2.96 6.55 7.13
N SER A 55 -3.27 5.94 8.28
CA SER A 55 -2.44 4.86 8.85
C SER A 55 -2.33 3.67 7.90
N ASN A 56 -3.42 3.33 7.19
CA ASN A 56 -3.40 2.25 6.20
C ASN A 56 -2.57 2.63 4.97
N THR A 57 -2.65 3.88 4.51
CA THR A 57 -1.80 4.36 3.41
C THR A 57 -0.32 4.30 3.78
N LEU A 58 0.08 4.88 4.92
CA LEU A 58 1.48 4.88 5.39
C LEU A 58 2.07 3.47 5.49
N VAL A 59 1.36 2.55 6.15
CA VAL A 59 1.82 1.16 6.31
C VAL A 59 1.93 0.46 4.95
N SER A 60 1.00 0.73 4.02
CA SER A 60 1.02 0.14 2.67
C SER A 60 2.20 0.67 1.85
N VAL A 61 2.44 1.98 1.84
CA VAL A 61 3.57 2.59 1.14
C VAL A 61 4.89 2.13 1.73
N ARG A 62 5.02 2.07 3.06
CA ARG A 62 6.23 1.49 3.72
C ARG A 62 6.48 0.05 3.29
N ARG A 63 5.42 -0.75 3.20
CA ARG A 63 5.56 -2.15 2.75
C ARG A 63 6.06 -2.22 1.31
N ALA A 64 5.43 -1.49 0.39
CA ALA A 64 5.80 -1.48 -1.03
C ALA A 64 7.23 -0.97 -1.27
N THR A 65 7.60 0.12 -0.59
CA THR A 65 8.82 0.89 -0.89
C THR A 65 10.03 0.56 0.00
N GLN A 66 9.82 -0.07 1.16
CA GLN A 66 10.89 -0.42 2.10
C GLN A 66 11.03 -1.91 2.39
N ARG A 67 9.92 -2.64 2.56
CA ARG A 67 9.96 -4.03 3.03
C ARG A 67 9.94 -5.08 1.92
N ASN A 68 9.24 -4.82 0.82
CA ASN A 68 9.11 -5.79 -0.27
C ASN A 68 10.46 -6.01 -0.99
N ALA A 69 10.78 -7.27 -1.32
CA ALA A 69 12.01 -7.61 -2.03
C ALA A 69 12.12 -6.92 -3.41
N GLY A 70 11.00 -6.73 -4.09
CA GLY A 70 10.90 -6.06 -5.40
C GLY A 70 10.83 -4.53 -5.35
N ARG A 71 11.04 -3.88 -4.20
CA ARG A 71 10.87 -2.43 -4.01
C ARG A 71 11.69 -1.52 -4.93
N LYS A 72 12.72 -2.06 -5.58
CA LYS A 72 13.58 -1.34 -6.54
C LYS A 72 13.18 -1.56 -7.99
N THR A 73 12.14 -2.36 -8.26
CA THR A 73 11.75 -2.75 -9.61
C THR A 73 10.48 -2.03 -10.03
N ALA A 74 10.62 -1.12 -10.99
CA ALA A 74 9.49 -0.35 -11.51
C ALA A 74 8.56 -1.20 -12.40
N GLY A 75 7.27 -0.86 -12.37
CA GLY A 75 6.25 -1.33 -13.30
C GLY A 75 6.35 -0.64 -14.66
N VAL A 76 5.23 -0.56 -15.38
CA VAL A 76 5.16 0.14 -16.69
C VAL A 76 5.21 1.67 -16.54
N ASP A 77 5.01 2.19 -15.34
CA ASP A 77 5.10 3.61 -14.99
C ASP A 77 6.53 4.10 -14.79
N GLY A 78 7.50 3.18 -14.64
CA GLY A 78 8.90 3.53 -14.43
C GLY A 78 9.22 4.12 -13.05
N GLN A 79 8.26 4.15 -12.12
CA GLN A 79 8.41 4.83 -10.84
C GLN A 79 8.83 3.89 -9.70
N VAL A 80 9.68 4.39 -8.81
CA VAL A 80 10.04 3.79 -7.52
C VAL A 80 10.23 4.90 -6.47
N ALA A 81 9.92 4.62 -5.20
CA ALA A 81 10.15 5.56 -4.10
C ALA A 81 11.23 5.02 -3.15
N LEU A 82 12.49 5.38 -3.42
CA LEU A 82 13.65 4.86 -2.69
C LEU A 82 14.19 5.79 -1.60
N THR A 83 13.84 7.08 -1.65
CA THR A 83 14.24 8.08 -0.67
C THR A 83 13.07 8.43 0.25
N SER A 84 13.38 8.92 1.43
CA SER A 84 12.38 9.30 2.44
C SER A 84 11.42 10.41 1.94
N PRO A 85 11.89 11.47 1.25
CA PRO A 85 11.00 12.44 0.60
C PRO A 85 10.10 11.83 -0.47
N ALA A 86 10.62 10.95 -1.33
CA ALA A 86 9.82 10.31 -2.38
C ALA A 86 8.73 9.39 -1.80
N ARG A 87 9.00 8.74 -0.66
CA ARG A 87 7.99 7.92 0.05
C ARG A 87 6.91 8.78 0.69
N ALA A 88 7.29 9.91 1.27
CA ALA A 88 6.36 10.86 1.84
C ALA A 88 5.41 11.42 0.77
N GLU A 89 5.97 11.87 -0.36
CA GLU A 89 5.19 12.34 -1.50
C GLU A 89 4.27 11.24 -2.03
N LEU A 90 4.79 10.01 -2.21
CA LEU A 90 3.98 8.88 -2.66
C LEU A 90 2.82 8.60 -1.69
N ALA A 91 3.05 8.63 -0.37
CA ALA A 91 1.98 8.44 0.60
C ALA A 91 0.89 9.50 0.49
N VAL A 92 1.26 10.78 0.39
CA VAL A 92 0.30 11.88 0.21
C VAL A 92 -0.51 11.69 -1.08
N ARG A 93 0.15 11.41 -2.22
CA ARG A 93 -0.52 11.17 -3.51
C ARG A 93 -1.46 9.97 -3.44
N VAL A 94 -0.98 8.82 -2.97
CA VAL A 94 -1.79 7.59 -2.84
C VAL A 94 -3.01 7.83 -1.95
N HIS A 95 -2.86 8.58 -0.87
CA HIS A 95 -3.98 8.87 0.02
C HIS A 95 -5.02 9.79 -0.64
N ARG A 96 -4.56 10.83 -1.33
CA ARG A 96 -5.41 11.77 -2.08
C ARG A 96 -6.20 11.06 -3.17
N ASP A 97 -5.54 10.19 -3.92
CA ASP A 97 -6.10 9.59 -5.14
C ASP A 97 -6.75 8.23 -4.90
N ALA A 98 -6.79 7.75 -3.64
CA ALA A 98 -7.29 6.41 -3.29
C ALA A 98 -8.70 6.10 -3.82
N SER A 99 -9.57 7.12 -3.93
CA SER A 99 -10.94 6.96 -4.42
C SER A 99 -11.08 7.05 -5.95
N SER A 100 -10.11 7.64 -6.64
CA SER A 100 -10.13 7.88 -8.09
C SER A 100 -9.11 7.05 -8.86
N TRP A 101 -8.45 6.11 -8.18
CA TRP A 101 -7.40 5.28 -8.74
C TRP A 101 -7.85 4.50 -9.98
N ARG A 102 -7.08 4.60 -11.06
CA ARG A 102 -7.24 3.82 -12.28
C ARG A 102 -6.06 2.86 -12.43
N PRO A 103 -6.26 1.54 -12.30
CA PRO A 103 -5.18 0.58 -12.43
C PRO A 103 -4.54 0.62 -13.82
N ARG A 104 -3.20 0.66 -13.86
CA ARG A 104 -2.41 0.50 -15.09
C ARG A 104 -2.09 -0.97 -15.36
N PRO A 105 -1.78 -1.37 -16.61
CA PRO A 105 -1.34 -2.73 -16.90
C PRO A 105 -0.03 -3.07 -16.15
N VAL A 106 0.12 -4.34 -15.79
CA VAL A 106 1.33 -4.82 -15.10
C VAL A 106 2.47 -5.05 -16.08
N LYS A 107 3.71 -4.78 -15.65
CA LYS A 107 4.91 -5.12 -16.43
C LYS A 107 5.18 -6.62 -16.30
N ARG A 108 5.15 -7.35 -17.42
CA ARG A 108 5.41 -8.79 -17.42
C ARG A 108 6.91 -9.06 -17.52
N VAL A 109 7.44 -9.84 -16.58
CA VAL A 109 8.85 -10.24 -16.55
C VAL A 109 8.93 -11.74 -16.28
N TYR A 110 9.91 -12.42 -16.88
CA TYR A 110 10.11 -13.85 -16.69
C TYR A 110 11.27 -14.07 -15.73
N ILE A 111 11.01 -14.80 -14.64
CA ILE A 111 12.02 -15.14 -13.64
C ILE A 111 12.24 -16.66 -13.62
N PRO A 112 13.46 -17.13 -13.31
CA PRO A 112 13.73 -18.55 -13.16
C PRO A 112 12.82 -19.23 -12.12
N LYS A 113 12.44 -20.48 -12.38
CA LYS A 113 11.83 -21.33 -11.36
C LYS A 113 12.87 -21.73 -10.32
N ALA A 114 12.43 -21.89 -9.07
CA ALA A 114 13.29 -22.44 -8.03
C ALA A 114 13.79 -23.84 -8.48
N GLY A 115 15.11 -24.06 -8.42
CA GLY A 115 15.74 -25.33 -8.80
C GLY A 115 15.92 -25.58 -10.31
N ASN A 116 15.37 -24.74 -11.21
CA ASN A 116 15.59 -24.88 -12.65
C ASN A 116 15.74 -23.52 -13.32
N ARG A 117 16.98 -23.19 -13.68
CA ARG A 117 17.33 -21.89 -14.28
C ARG A 117 16.89 -21.73 -15.74
N VAL A 118 16.62 -22.83 -16.44
CA VAL A 118 16.18 -22.83 -17.85
C VAL A 118 14.67 -22.59 -17.95
N LYS A 119 13.88 -23.15 -17.02
CA LYS A 119 12.43 -22.95 -17.00
C LYS A 119 12.07 -21.64 -16.31
N LEU A 120 11.40 -20.75 -17.06
CA LEU A 120 10.95 -19.46 -16.55
C LEU A 120 9.49 -19.52 -16.07
N ARG A 121 9.14 -18.65 -15.12
CA ARG A 121 7.75 -18.37 -14.72
C ARG A 121 7.44 -16.89 -14.93
N PRO A 122 6.22 -16.55 -15.37
CA PRO A 122 5.81 -15.16 -15.50
C PRO A 122 5.60 -14.52 -14.12
N LEU A 123 6.05 -13.28 -13.97
CA LEU A 123 5.78 -12.39 -12.84
C LEU A 123 5.18 -11.09 -13.38
N GLY A 124 4.10 -10.60 -12.76
CA GLY A 124 3.56 -9.27 -13.03
C GLY A 124 4.06 -8.28 -11.99
N ILE A 125 4.72 -7.22 -12.43
CA ILE A 125 5.18 -6.13 -11.58
C ILE A 125 4.16 -4.98 -11.66
N PRO A 126 3.51 -4.62 -10.55
CA PRO A 126 2.50 -3.56 -10.53
C PRO A 126 3.13 -2.16 -10.63
N THR A 127 2.30 -1.15 -10.88
CA THR A 127 2.70 0.26 -10.85
C THR A 127 2.53 0.85 -9.46
N GLU A 128 3.39 1.80 -9.11
CA GLU A 128 3.26 2.59 -7.89
C GLU A 128 2.34 3.80 -8.10
N THR A 129 2.10 4.17 -9.36
CA THR A 129 1.27 5.32 -9.77
C THR A 129 0.24 4.96 -10.85
N ALA A 130 -0.88 5.69 -10.87
CA ALA A 130 -1.96 5.57 -11.85
C ALA A 130 -1.64 6.30 -13.15
#